data_AF-A0AB35K4V9-F1
#
_entry.id   AF-A0AB35K4V9-F1
#
_cell.length_a   1.000
_cell.length_b   1.000
_cell.length_c   1.000
_cell.angle_alpha   90.00
_cell.angle_beta   90.00
_cell.angle_gamma   90.00
#
_symmetry.space_group_name_H-M   'P 1'
#
loop_
_entity.id
_entity.type
_entity.pdbx_description
1 polymer ?
#
loop_
_entity_poly.entity_id
_entity_poly.type
_entity_poly.pdbx_seq_one_letter_code
_entity_poly.pdbx_strand_id
1 'polypeptide(L)'
;MKVKELIEKLQEFDPELKVLIANEEEEIIGKNKLVQFFDIHNISPFNAETHRNENGEIDFKFTGMATKTSQEFISIDVTSQF
;
A
#
# COMPACT_ATOMS: atom_id res chain seq x y z
N MET A 1 9.15 -0.07 -2.46
CA MET A 1 9.17 -0.73 -3.78
C MET A 1 8.43 0.17 -4.76
N LYS A 2 8.97 0.42 -5.96
CA LYS A 2 8.27 1.13 -7.04
C LYS A 2 7.37 0.17 -7.81
N VAL A 3 6.39 0.69 -8.54
CA VAL A 3 5.49 -0.12 -9.39
C VAL A 3 6.26 -1.00 -10.38
N LYS A 4 7.29 -0.45 -11.03
CA LYS A 4 8.13 -1.21 -11.97
C LYS A 4 8.80 -2.42 -11.33
N GLU A 5 9.36 -2.25 -10.13
CA GLU A 5 10.03 -3.33 -9.39
C GLU A 5 9.03 -4.41 -8.97
N LEU A 6 7.80 -4.02 -8.61
CA LEU A 6 6.73 -4.97 -8.30
C LEU A 6 6.32 -5.78 -9.52
N ILE A 7 6.14 -5.13 -10.68
CA ILE A 7 5.80 -5.80 -11.94
C ILE A 7 6.89 -6.82 -12.32
N GLU A 8 8.16 -6.43 -12.26
CA GLU A 8 9.29 -7.32 -12.58
C GLU A 8 9.25 -8.61 -11.75
N LYS A 9 8.95 -8.51 -10.45
CA LYS A 9 8.83 -9.68 -9.57
C LYS A 9 7.58 -10.52 -9.85
N LEU A 10 6.43 -9.88 -10.11
CA LEU A 10 5.19 -10.60 -10.38
C LEU A 10 5.23 -11.35 -11.72
N GLN A 11 5.98 -10.83 -12.70
CA GLN A 11 6.17 -11.46 -14.01
C GLN A 11 6.94 -12.79 -13.95
N GLU A 12 7.57 -13.14 -12.82
CA GLU A 12 8.23 -14.43 -12.61
C GLU A 12 7.23 -15.58 -12.37
N PHE A 13 5.96 -15.28 -12.12
CA PHE A 13 4.91 -16.24 -11.76
C PHE A 13 3.82 -16.36 -12.84
N ASP A 14 2.96 -17.37 -12.70
CA ASP A 14 1.77 -17.53 -13.56
C ASP A 14 0.83 -16.32 -13.37
N PRO A 15 0.51 -15.55 -14.44
CA PRO A 15 -0.29 -14.33 -14.35
C PRO A 15 -1.75 -14.57 -13.93
N GLU A 16 -2.24 -15.81 -13.97
CA GLU A 16 -3.61 -16.15 -13.55
C GLU A 16 -3.71 -16.45 -12.05
N LEU A 17 -2.58 -16.45 -11.32
CA LEU A 17 -2.58 -16.64 -9.87
C LEU A 17 -3.19 -15.43 -9.15
N LYS A 18 -3.97 -15.71 -8.11
CA LYS A 18 -4.47 -14.68 -7.20
C LYS A 18 -3.34 -14.14 -6.33
N VAL A 19 -3.31 -12.82 -6.18
CA VAL A 19 -2.41 -12.14 -5.24
C VAL A 19 -3.12 -12.03 -3.89
N LEU A 20 -2.46 -12.51 -2.83
CA LEU A 20 -2.92 -12.40 -1.44
C LEU A 20 -1.90 -11.58 -0.65
N ILE A 21 -2.38 -10.63 0.15
CA ILE A 21 -1.53 -9.81 1.02
C ILE A 21 -1.66 -10.34 2.45
N ALA A 22 -0.55 -10.46 3.18
CA ALA A 22 -0.53 -10.90 4.57
C ALA A 22 0.14 -9.85 5.45
N ASN A 23 -0.33 -9.69 6.68
CA ASN A 23 0.29 -8.83 7.67
C ASN A 23 0.34 -9.54 9.04
N GLU A 24 1.41 -9.32 9.80
CA GLU A 24 1.67 -9.89 11.12
C GLU A 24 1.75 -8.81 12.22
N GLU A 25 1.71 -7.52 11.84
CA GLU A 25 1.84 -6.41 12.78
C GLU A 25 0.59 -6.33 13.68
N GLU A 26 0.79 -6.48 14.99
CA GLU A 26 -0.30 -6.56 15.97
C GLU A 26 -1.21 -5.32 15.93
N GLU A 27 -0.65 -4.14 15.65
CA GLU A 27 -1.38 -2.89 15.50
C GLU A 27 -2.38 -2.90 14.33
N ILE A 28 -2.13 -3.72 13.31
CA ILE A 28 -2.95 -3.83 12.10
C ILE A 28 -3.92 -5.01 12.22
N ILE A 29 -3.48 -6.16 12.75
CA ILE A 29 -4.28 -7.40 12.76
C ILE A 29 -5.11 -7.58 14.04
N GLY A 30 -4.79 -6.84 15.10
CA GLY A 30 -5.44 -6.92 16.40
C GLY A 30 -4.96 -8.07 17.27
N LYS A 31 -5.35 -8.03 18.55
CA LYS A 31 -4.90 -8.98 19.57
C LYS A 31 -5.34 -10.41 19.27
N ASN A 32 -4.48 -11.37 19.60
CA ASN A 32 -4.69 -12.82 19.44
C ASN A 32 -4.77 -13.32 17.99
N LYS A 33 -4.28 -12.56 17.01
CA LYS A 33 -4.06 -13.05 15.64
C LYS A 33 -2.56 -13.14 15.37
N LEU A 34 -2.14 -14.20 14.67
CA LEU A 34 -0.75 -14.37 14.22
C LEU A 34 -0.51 -13.71 12.86
N VAL A 35 -1.50 -13.80 11.98
CA VAL A 35 -1.47 -13.24 10.63
C VAL A 35 -2.90 -12.90 10.21
N GLN A 36 -3.07 -11.83 9.44
CA GLN A 36 -4.30 -11.52 8.73
C GLN A 36 -4.03 -11.48 7.23
N PHE A 37 -4.91 -12.10 6.46
CA PHE A 37 -4.89 -12.04 5.00
C PHE A 37 -5.86 -10.98 4.48
N PHE A 38 -5.45 -10.34 3.40
CA PHE A 38 -6.18 -9.29 2.73
C PHE A 38 -6.26 -9.53 1.23
N ASP A 39 -7.42 -9.20 0.68
CA ASP A 39 -7.63 -9.09 -0.75
C ASP A 39 -7.39 -7.67 -1.22
N ILE A 40 -6.89 -7.53 -2.44
CA ILE A 40 -6.82 -6.25 -3.14
C ILE A 40 -8.23 -5.91 -3.64
N HIS A 41 -8.81 -4.83 -3.11
CA HIS A 41 -10.12 -4.35 -3.51
C HIS A 41 -10.04 -3.33 -4.64
N ASN A 42 -9.07 -2.40 -4.57
CA ASN A 42 -8.89 -1.33 -5.53
C ASN A 42 -7.41 -0.97 -5.67
N ILE A 43 -7.02 -0.49 -6.86
CA ILE A 43 -5.71 0.10 -7.11
C ILE A 43 -5.94 1.42 -7.84
N SER A 44 -5.52 2.53 -7.23
CA SER A 44 -5.73 3.85 -7.82
C SER A 44 -4.59 4.82 -7.55
N PRO A 45 -4.30 5.73 -8.50
CA PRO A 45 -3.34 6.80 -8.26
C PRO A 45 -3.92 7.86 -7.33
N PHE A 46 -3.05 8.49 -6.55
CA PHE A 46 -3.37 9.67 -5.77
C PHE A 46 -2.18 10.63 -5.71
N ASN A 47 -2.46 11.92 -5.52
CA ASN A 47 -1.43 12.94 -5.31
C ASN A 47 -1.30 13.24 -3.81
N ALA A 48 -0.07 13.25 -3.31
CA ALA A 48 0.22 13.62 -1.94
C ALA A 48 1.51 14.44 -1.81
N GLU A 49 1.52 15.35 -0.84
CA GLU A 49 2.72 15.98 -0.34
C GLU A 49 3.22 15.17 0.85
N THR A 50 4.51 14.82 0.87
CA THR A 50 5.14 14.12 1.98
C THR A 50 5.98 15.09 2.80
N HIS A 51 5.86 15.01 4.11
CA HIS A 51 6.73 15.73 5.04
C HIS A 51 7.18 14.80 6.15
N ARG A 52 8.38 15.05 6.66
CA ARG A 52 8.90 14.30 7.81
C ARG A 52 8.57 15.08 9.07
N ASN A 53 7.86 14.46 10.00
CA ASN A 53 7.48 15.09 11.26
C ASN A 53 8.67 15.12 12.24
N GLU A 54 8.46 15.77 13.40
CA GLU A 54 9.51 15.93 14.44
C GLU A 54 9.99 14.59 15.01
N ASN A 55 9.18 13.53 14.93
CA ASN A 55 9.52 12.17 15.34
C ASN A 55 10.27 11.38 14.26
N GLY A 56 10.45 11.96 13.06
CA GLY A 56 11.12 11.31 11.94
C GLY A 56 10.21 10.43 11.07
N GLU A 57 8.90 10.42 11.33
CA GLU A 57 7.90 9.67 10.57
C GLU A 57 7.48 10.46 9.32
N ILE A 58 6.93 9.77 8.31
CA ILE A 58 6.47 10.39 7.07
C ILE A 58 4.96 10.60 7.14
N ASP A 59 4.55 11.85 7.11
CA ASP A 59 3.16 12.25 7.04
C ASP A 59 2.75 12.52 5.59
N PHE A 60 1.61 11.96 5.21
CA PHE A 60 1.00 12.14 3.89
C PHE A 60 -0.12 13.17 3.97
N LYS A 61 0.00 14.22 3.17
CA LYS A 61 -1.07 15.18 2.94
C LYS A 61 -1.67 14.94 1.56
N PHE A 62 -2.86 14.35 1.53
CA PHE A 62 -3.61 14.09 0.31
C PHE A 62 -4.14 15.41 -0.27
N THR A 63 -3.68 15.78 -1.46
CA THR A 63 -4.00 17.09 -2.06
C THR A 63 -5.19 17.07 -3.00
N GLY A 64 -5.71 15.90 -3.36
CA GLY A 64 -6.84 15.70 -4.30
C GLY A 64 -6.51 16.01 -5.77
N MET A 65 -5.61 16.97 -6.02
CA MET A 65 -5.06 17.32 -7.33
C MET A 65 -3.54 17.53 -7.21
N ALA A 66 -2.83 17.45 -8.33
CA ALA A 66 -1.40 17.72 -8.38
C ALA A 66 -1.10 19.18 -8.02
N THR A 67 -0.12 19.39 -7.13
CA THR A 67 0.46 20.69 -6.77
C THR A 67 1.91 20.77 -7.24
N LYS A 68 2.56 21.92 -7.04
CA LYS A 68 4.00 22.08 -7.38
C LYS A 68 4.93 21.19 -6.55
N THR A 69 4.44 20.70 -5.42
CA THR A 69 5.20 19.98 -4.40
C THR A 69 4.68 18.56 -4.16
N SER A 70 3.53 18.20 -4.74
CA SER A 70 2.98 16.85 -4.63
C SER A 70 3.74 15.87 -5.52
N GLN A 71 3.72 14.60 -5.11
CA GLN A 71 4.11 13.46 -5.92
C GLN A 71 2.91 12.55 -6.13
N GLU A 72 2.87 11.87 -7.27
CA GLU A 72 1.86 10.85 -7.55
C GLU A 72 2.31 9.49 -6.98
N PHE A 73 1.40 8.82 -6.29
CA PHE A 73 1.57 7.52 -5.69
C PHE A 73 0.47 6.57 -6.16
N ILE A 74 0.70 5.27 -6.05
CA ILE A 74 -0.34 4.24 -6.21
C ILE A 74 -0.76 3.78 -4.82
N SER A 75 -2.07 3.83 -4.53
CA SER A 75 -2.67 3.11 -3.40
C SER A 75 -3.08 1.72 -3.84
N ILE A 76 -2.82 0.74 -2.99
CA ILE A 76 -3.40 -0.60 -3.08
C ILE A 76 -4.32 -0.73 -1.87
N ASP A 77 -5.61 -0.56 -2.09
CA ASP A 77 -6.60 -0.62 -1.04
C ASP A 77 -6.94 -2.09 -0.81
N VAL A 78 -6.79 -2.53 0.44
CA VAL A 78 -6.95 -3.92 0.83
C VAL A 78 -8.08 -4.07 1.84
N THR A 79 -8.81 -5.18 1.77
CA THR A 79 -9.84 -5.52 2.76
C THR A 79 -9.51 -6.86 3.39
N SER A 80 -9.75 -7.00 4.70
CA SER A 80 -9.55 -8.28 5.36
C SER A 80 -10.50 -9.31 4.77
N GLN A 81 -9.97 -10.43 4.30
CA GLN A 81 -10.79 -11.60 4.05
C GLN A 81 -11.00 -12.31 5.40
N PHE A 82 -12.27 -12.36 5.82
CA PHE A 82 -12.78 -13.03 7.03
C PHE A 82 -12.37 -12.43 8.39
#